data_AF-A0A7W0KTC7-F1
#
_entry.id   AF-A0A7W0KTC7-F1
#
_cell.length_a   1.000
_cell.length_b   1.000
_cell.length_c   1.000
_cell.angle_alpha   90.00
_cell.angle_beta   90.00
_cell.angle_gamma   90.00
#
_symmetry.space_group_name_H-M   'P 1'
#
loop_
_entity.id
_entity.type
_entity.pdbx_description
1 polymer ?
#
loop_
_entity_poly.entity_id
_entity_poly.type
_entity_poly.pdbx_seq_one_letter_code
_entity_poly.pdbx_strand_id
1 'polypeptide(L)'
;GGALAVALRAGVTEIHLVVDDPAAAATLARRAGAFRTPPGVWRSDGRDLFEVAAAAPAPDPAPVPEAELYRPVLQAAGLDPVVEGGQLIGELLGLEVARVVVGEDGVARVEAGVGRFDREIGAMMFAHLGETESLARAVDLVGRYRHARAERHPLNRLVPERWLRRAVVDNPSLVGATELRAVGSALPRQNLTEEGIATAIGTDAEGHDLVVVCSTGVYLDLVPAAADDRLTHRPDARLVLVLPQRDAVPITADLASLLADPASVVAVDDDWRLLTEPQT
;
A
#
# COMPACT_ATOMS: atom_id res chain seq x y z
N GLY A 1 0.37 2.03 16.23
CA GLY A 1 1.54 1.14 16.29
C GLY A 1 2.50 1.51 17.38
N GLY A 2 3.08 2.72 17.36
CA GLY A 2 4.08 3.13 18.36
C GLY A 2 3.65 2.99 19.82
N ALA A 3 2.40 3.35 20.15
CA ALA A 3 1.86 3.18 21.51
C ALA A 3 1.85 1.71 21.97
N LEU A 4 1.48 0.77 21.09
CA LEU A 4 1.51 -0.67 21.38
C LEU A 4 2.94 -1.15 21.65
N ALA A 5 3.91 -0.68 20.85
CA ALA A 5 5.32 -1.05 21.03
C ALA A 5 5.88 -0.56 22.38
N VAL A 6 5.54 0.67 22.78
CA VAL A 6 5.91 1.22 24.10
C VAL A 6 5.26 0.40 25.22
N ALA A 7 3.98 0.07 25.10
CA ALA A 7 3.26 -0.68 26.11
C ALA A 7 3.83 -2.10 26.29
N LEU A 8 4.13 -2.80 25.21
CA LEU A 8 4.81 -4.10 25.24
C LEU A 8 6.12 -4.02 26.03
N ARG A 9 6.97 -3.04 25.69
CA ARG A 9 8.26 -2.85 26.35
C ARG A 9 8.13 -2.49 27.83
N ALA A 10 7.09 -1.75 28.19
CA ALA A 10 6.83 -1.32 29.56
C ALA A 10 6.04 -2.34 30.40
N GLY A 11 5.56 -3.44 29.79
CA GLY A 11 4.68 -4.40 30.46
C GLY A 11 3.29 -3.83 30.80
N VAL A 12 2.84 -2.82 30.05
CA VAL A 12 1.53 -2.18 30.23
C VAL A 12 0.46 -3.04 29.57
N THR A 13 -0.60 -3.33 30.31
CA THR A 13 -1.70 -4.20 29.87
C THR A 13 -2.90 -3.45 29.29
N GLU A 14 -2.95 -2.13 29.44
CA GLU A 14 -4.06 -1.29 29.02
C GLU A 14 -3.55 0.02 28.41
N ILE A 15 -4.08 0.38 27.24
CA ILE A 15 -3.68 1.59 26.51
C ILE A 15 -4.94 2.31 26.09
N HIS A 16 -4.95 3.63 26.28
CA HIS A 16 -5.96 4.52 25.73
C HIS A 16 -5.32 5.56 24.82
N LEU A 17 -5.85 5.68 23.60
CA LEU A 17 -5.50 6.72 22.65
C LEU A 17 -6.55 7.82 22.74
N VAL A 18 -6.10 9.06 22.89
CA VAL A 18 -6.96 10.25 22.90
C VAL A 18 -6.61 11.09 21.68
N VAL A 19 -7.61 11.35 20.83
CA VAL A 19 -7.44 12.08 19.56
C VAL A 19 -8.53 13.12 19.43
N ASP A 20 -8.21 14.30 18.91
CA ASP A 20 -9.17 15.39 18.72
C ASP A 20 -9.97 15.25 17.41
N ASP A 21 -9.30 14.80 16.34
CA ASP A 21 -9.92 14.59 15.03
C ASP A 21 -10.92 13.41 15.04
N PRO A 22 -12.21 13.64 14.78
CA PRO A 22 -13.23 12.59 14.83
C PRO A 22 -13.00 11.45 13.82
N ALA A 23 -12.49 11.76 12.62
CA ALA A 23 -12.30 10.77 11.56
C ALA A 23 -11.10 9.87 11.84
N ALA A 24 -10.00 10.44 12.33
CA ALA A 24 -8.83 9.72 12.80
C ALA A 24 -9.19 8.85 14.01
N ALA A 25 -9.98 9.34 14.95
CA ALA A 25 -10.44 8.56 16.09
C ALA A 25 -11.28 7.35 15.66
N ALA A 26 -12.23 7.52 14.72
CA ALA A 26 -13.03 6.41 14.22
C ALA A 26 -12.19 5.37 13.46
N THR A 27 -11.18 5.82 12.70
CA THR A 27 -10.21 4.95 12.00
C THR A 27 -9.32 4.18 12.99
N LEU A 28 -8.85 4.84 14.05
CA LEU A 28 -8.08 4.20 15.11
C LEU A 28 -8.92 3.19 15.89
N ALA A 29 -10.19 3.50 16.18
CA ALA A 29 -11.11 2.57 16.84
C ALA A 29 -11.33 1.31 15.99
N ARG A 30 -11.47 1.46 14.67
CA ARG A 30 -11.53 0.33 13.73
C ARG A 30 -10.28 -0.53 13.78
N ARG A 31 -9.09 0.07 13.68
CA ARG A 31 -7.80 -0.64 13.76
C ARG A 31 -7.57 -1.30 15.12
N ALA A 32 -7.98 -0.64 16.21
CA ALA A 32 -7.88 -1.17 17.57
C ALA A 32 -8.70 -2.47 17.73
N GLY A 33 -9.87 -2.54 17.09
CA GLY A 33 -10.73 -3.72 17.09
C GLY A 33 -10.10 -4.99 16.50
N ALA A 34 -9.00 -4.88 15.74
CA ALA A 34 -8.29 -6.03 15.20
C ALA A 34 -7.37 -6.74 16.23
N PHE A 35 -7.14 -6.13 17.40
CA PHE A 35 -6.27 -6.68 18.44
C PHE A 35 -7.05 -7.54 19.44
N ARG A 36 -6.42 -8.59 19.96
CA ARG A 36 -7.01 -9.49 20.97
C ARG A 36 -7.40 -8.74 22.24
N THR A 37 -6.58 -7.77 22.63
CA THR A 37 -6.89 -6.79 23.69
C THR A 37 -6.92 -5.42 23.03
N PRO A 38 -8.09 -4.96 22.56
CA PRO A 38 -8.20 -3.69 21.85
C PRO A 38 -7.75 -2.51 22.72
N PRO A 39 -6.85 -1.64 22.22
CA PRO A 39 -6.63 -0.33 22.85
C PRO A 39 -7.93 0.47 22.89
N GLY A 40 -8.20 1.16 24.00
CA GLY A 40 -9.31 2.09 24.06
C GLY A 40 -9.03 3.32 23.18
N VAL A 41 -10.05 3.83 22.49
CA VAL A 41 -9.93 5.01 21.64
C VAL A 41 -10.99 6.03 22.03
N TRP A 42 -10.56 7.25 22.29
CA TRP A 42 -11.39 8.34 22.78
C TRP A 42 -11.22 9.57 21.91
N ARG A 43 -12.33 10.28 21.67
CA ARG A 43 -12.29 11.62 21.07
C ARG A 43 -12.25 12.65 22.18
N SER A 44 -11.31 13.60 22.12
CA SER A 44 -11.31 14.76 23.01
C SER A 44 -12.06 15.94 22.39
N ASP A 45 -12.90 16.60 23.18
CA ASP A 45 -13.52 17.89 22.85
C ASP A 45 -13.33 18.85 24.04
N GLY A 46 -12.39 19.78 23.92
CA GLY A 46 -11.99 20.61 25.05
C GLY A 46 -11.45 19.79 26.22
N ARG A 47 -12.25 19.63 27.28
CA ARG A 47 -11.90 18.85 28.49
C ARG A 47 -12.68 17.54 28.61
N ASP A 48 -13.56 17.27 27.67
CA ASP A 48 -14.43 16.10 27.69
C ASP A 48 -13.87 15.00 26.79
N LEU A 49 -14.06 13.74 27.21
CA LEU A 49 -13.71 12.55 26.44
C LEU A 49 -14.98 11.82 26.03
N PHE A 50 -15.03 11.41 24.77
CA PHE A 50 -16.16 10.71 24.19
C PHE A 50 -15.70 9.35 23.67
N GLU A 51 -16.48 8.31 23.95
CA GLU A 51 -16.32 7.03 23.27
C GLU A 51 -16.52 7.22 21.76
N VAL A 52 -15.75 6.47 20.98
CA VAL A 52 -15.75 6.59 19.53
C VAL A 52 -16.21 5.28 18.92
N ALA A 53 -17.28 5.33 18.13
CA ALA A 53 -17.67 4.20 17.32
C ALA A 53 -16.61 3.94 16.24
N ALA A 54 -16.22 2.67 16.08
CA ALA A 54 -15.33 2.27 15.00
C ALA A 54 -15.94 2.62 13.64
N ALA A 55 -15.12 3.18 12.74
CA ALA A 55 -15.51 3.31 11.34
C ALA A 55 -15.79 1.91 10.75
N ALA A 56 -16.68 1.85 9.76
CA ALA A 56 -16.79 0.66 8.92
C ALA A 56 -15.44 0.38 8.22
N PRO A 57 -15.14 -0.88 7.82
CA PRO A 57 -14.02 -1.19 6.92
C PRO A 57 -13.97 -0.22 5.74
N ALA A 58 -12.76 0.18 5.34
CA ALA A 58 -12.62 1.06 4.19
C ALA A 58 -13.15 0.33 2.95
N PRO A 59 -13.82 1.03 2.02
CA PRO A 59 -14.22 0.40 0.77
C PRO A 59 -13.00 0.16 -0.13
N ASP A 60 -13.03 -0.91 -0.93
CA ASP A 60 -12.15 -1.12 -2.09
C ASP A 60 -12.98 -1.02 -3.38
N PRO A 61 -13.35 0.20 -3.81
CA PRO A 61 -14.21 0.35 -4.98
C PRO A 61 -13.44 0.03 -6.26
N ALA A 62 -14.11 -0.63 -7.19
CA ALA A 62 -13.64 -0.75 -8.57
C ALA A 62 -13.52 0.66 -9.21
N PRO A 63 -12.66 0.83 -10.23
CA PRO A 63 -12.63 2.07 -10.97
C PRO A 63 -13.94 2.25 -11.73
N VAL A 64 -14.26 3.51 -12.03
CA VAL A 64 -15.42 3.82 -12.89
C VAL A 64 -15.25 3.16 -14.27
N PRO A 65 -16.33 2.72 -14.92
CA PRO A 65 -16.26 1.93 -16.15
C PRO A 65 -15.43 2.59 -17.26
N GLU A 66 -15.53 3.90 -17.42
CA GLU A 66 -14.80 4.69 -18.42
C GLU A 66 -13.28 4.63 -18.16
N ALA A 67 -12.86 4.64 -16.90
CA ALA A 67 -11.46 4.50 -16.54
C ALA A 67 -10.96 3.07 -16.75
N GLU A 68 -11.79 2.06 -16.47
CA GLU A 68 -11.42 0.65 -16.65
C GLU A 68 -11.04 0.30 -18.10
N LEU A 69 -11.63 1.00 -19.09
CA LEU A 69 -11.28 0.86 -20.51
C LEU A 69 -9.81 1.18 -20.83
N TYR A 70 -9.11 1.91 -19.96
CA TYR A 70 -7.69 2.26 -20.13
C TYR A 70 -6.73 1.20 -19.57
N ARG A 71 -7.22 0.14 -18.92
CA ARG A 71 -6.36 -0.94 -18.42
C ARG A 71 -5.44 -1.53 -19.51
N PRO A 72 -5.92 -1.86 -20.72
CA PRO A 72 -5.05 -2.36 -21.79
C PRO A 72 -4.04 -1.32 -22.28
N VAL A 73 -4.37 -0.03 -22.22
CA VAL A 73 -3.45 1.07 -22.60
C VAL A 73 -2.28 1.14 -21.64
N LEU A 74 -2.53 1.05 -20.34
CA LEU A 74 -1.47 1.00 -19.31
C LEU A 74 -0.59 -0.24 -19.48
N GLN A 75 -1.19 -1.42 -19.71
CA GLN A 75 -0.46 -2.66 -19.94
C GLN A 75 0.40 -2.61 -21.21
N ALA A 76 -0.13 -2.06 -22.30
CA ALA A 76 0.62 -1.89 -23.55
C ALA A 76 1.80 -0.94 -23.40
N ALA A 77 1.74 0.00 -22.45
CA ALA A 77 2.84 0.87 -22.08
C ALA A 77 3.86 0.22 -21.12
N GLY A 78 3.67 -1.05 -20.73
CA GLY A 78 4.55 -1.76 -19.79
C GLY A 78 4.31 -1.40 -18.32
N LEU A 79 3.14 -0.84 -17.99
CA LEU A 79 2.74 -0.53 -16.62
C LEU A 79 1.82 -1.59 -16.04
N ASP A 80 1.91 -1.76 -14.73
CA ASP A 80 1.00 -2.58 -13.93
C ASP A 80 -0.24 -1.78 -13.53
N PRO A 81 -1.43 -2.17 -13.99
CA PRO A 81 -2.63 -1.43 -13.63
C PRO A 81 -3.13 -1.86 -12.24
N VAL A 82 -3.15 -0.92 -11.30
CA VAL A 82 -3.60 -1.11 -9.92
C VAL A 82 -4.79 -0.19 -9.65
N VAL A 83 -5.71 -0.63 -8.81
CA VAL A 83 -6.84 0.20 -8.35
C VAL A 83 -6.55 0.63 -6.93
N GLU A 84 -6.54 1.93 -6.68
CA GLU A 84 -6.37 2.50 -5.34
C GLU A 84 -7.42 3.59 -5.10
N GLY A 85 -8.27 3.40 -4.09
CA GLY A 85 -9.35 4.34 -3.80
C GLY A 85 -10.32 4.55 -4.98
N GLY A 86 -10.54 3.52 -5.80
CA GLY A 86 -11.38 3.60 -7.00
C GLY A 86 -10.71 4.29 -8.19
N GLN A 87 -9.42 4.60 -8.12
CA GLN A 87 -8.68 5.14 -9.26
C GLN A 87 -7.82 4.07 -9.91
N LEU A 88 -7.91 3.97 -11.23
CA LEU A 88 -7.01 3.14 -12.02
C LEU A 88 -5.68 3.89 -12.20
N ILE A 89 -4.61 3.33 -11.66
CA ILE A 89 -3.25 3.83 -11.77
C ILE A 89 -2.37 2.84 -12.52
N GLY A 90 -1.35 3.33 -13.22
CA GLY A 90 -0.31 2.53 -13.86
C GLY A 90 1.00 2.65 -13.11
N GLU A 91 1.51 1.54 -12.58
CA GLU A 91 2.74 1.48 -11.81
C GLU A 91 3.90 0.88 -12.63
N LEU A 92 5.10 1.46 -12.51
CA LEU A 92 6.35 0.85 -12.97
C LEU A 92 7.16 0.40 -11.74
N LEU A 93 7.26 -0.92 -11.53
CA LEU A 93 7.87 -1.49 -10.32
C LEU A 93 7.35 -0.83 -9.03
N GLY A 94 6.03 -0.71 -8.93
CA GLY A 94 5.35 -0.11 -7.78
C GLY A 94 5.28 1.42 -7.73
N LEU A 95 5.97 2.14 -8.63
CA LEU A 95 5.90 3.60 -8.67
C LEU A 95 4.78 4.05 -9.61
N GLU A 96 3.82 4.85 -9.13
CA GLU A 96 2.78 5.45 -9.98
C GLU A 96 3.44 6.35 -11.05
N VAL A 97 3.27 5.97 -12.32
CA VAL A 97 3.72 6.73 -13.51
C VAL A 97 2.53 7.29 -14.27
N ALA A 98 1.35 6.71 -14.09
CA ALA A 98 0.14 7.14 -14.77
C ALA A 98 -1.10 6.99 -13.89
N ARG A 99 -2.10 7.83 -14.14
CA ARG A 99 -3.40 7.79 -13.49
C ARG A 99 -4.48 8.10 -14.50
N VAL A 100 -5.56 7.33 -14.48
CA VAL A 100 -6.73 7.58 -15.33
C VAL A 100 -7.69 8.46 -14.56
N VAL A 101 -8.01 9.62 -15.11
CA VAL A 101 -8.94 10.58 -14.53
C VAL A 101 -10.14 10.74 -15.44
N VAL A 102 -11.33 10.87 -14.86
CA VAL A 102 -12.56 11.14 -15.60
C VAL A 102 -12.94 12.60 -15.39
N GLY A 103 -13.06 13.34 -16.48
CA GLY A 103 -13.47 14.74 -16.46
C GLY A 103 -14.95 14.91 -16.08
N GLU A 104 -15.35 16.15 -15.83
CA GLU A 104 -16.76 16.51 -15.56
C GLU A 104 -17.68 16.19 -16.76
N ASP A 105 -17.10 16.10 -17.96
CA ASP A 105 -17.74 15.68 -19.21
C ASP A 105 -17.92 14.16 -19.33
N GLY A 106 -17.46 13.39 -18.34
CA GLY A 106 -17.49 11.93 -18.33
C GLY A 106 -16.40 11.29 -19.20
N VAL A 107 -15.48 12.08 -19.76
CA VAL A 107 -14.42 11.56 -20.62
C VAL A 107 -13.21 11.18 -19.76
N ALA A 108 -12.81 9.92 -19.85
CA ALA A 108 -11.59 9.43 -19.23
C ALA A 108 -10.35 9.87 -20.04
N ARG A 109 -9.24 10.16 -19.34
CA ARG A 109 -7.95 10.50 -19.92
C ARG A 109 -6.81 10.01 -19.05
N VAL A 110 -5.65 9.74 -19.65
CA VAL A 110 -4.43 9.38 -18.90
C VAL A 110 -3.64 10.63 -18.54
N GLU A 111 -3.37 10.82 -17.26
CA GLU A 111 -2.36 11.76 -16.77
C GLU A 111 -1.07 11.01 -16.45
N ALA A 112 -0.01 11.28 -17.21
CA ALA A 112 1.30 10.65 -17.08
C ALA A 112 2.30 11.55 -16.33
N GLY A 113 3.09 10.98 -15.41
CA GLY A 113 4.07 11.64 -14.57
C GLY A 113 4.10 11.10 -13.13
N VAL A 114 5.21 11.37 -12.42
CA VAL A 114 5.46 10.90 -11.05
C VAL A 114 4.96 11.90 -10.02
N GLY A 115 3.80 11.61 -9.45
CA GLY A 115 3.13 12.49 -8.50
C GLY A 115 2.43 13.69 -9.15
N ARG A 116 1.64 14.41 -8.36
CA ARG A 116 0.73 15.45 -8.87
C ARG A 116 1.45 16.58 -9.60
N PHE A 117 2.51 17.12 -9.01
CA PHE A 117 3.24 18.26 -9.57
C PHE A 117 3.91 17.93 -10.91
N ASP A 118 4.50 16.74 -11.03
CA ASP A 118 5.13 16.31 -12.28
C ASP A 118 4.09 16.17 -13.40
N ARG A 119 2.90 15.66 -13.09
CA ARG A 119 1.79 15.56 -14.05
C ARG A 119 1.24 16.92 -14.47
N GLU A 120 1.06 17.85 -13.54
CA GLU A 120 0.60 19.21 -13.84
C GLU A 120 1.62 19.95 -14.72
N ILE A 121 2.90 19.89 -14.39
CA ILE A 121 3.98 20.50 -15.19
C ILE A 121 4.12 19.81 -16.56
N GLY A 122 4.05 18.48 -16.60
CA GLY A 122 4.09 17.70 -17.83
C GLY A 122 2.94 18.06 -18.77
N ALA A 123 1.70 18.16 -18.24
CA ALA A 123 0.54 18.57 -19.01
C ALA A 123 0.71 19.98 -19.61
N MET A 124 1.31 20.92 -18.87
CA MET A 124 1.57 22.28 -19.35
C MET A 124 2.71 22.33 -20.38
N MET A 125 3.85 21.70 -20.11
CA MET A 125 5.03 21.73 -20.99
C MET A 125 4.81 20.94 -22.27
N PHE A 126 3.97 19.91 -22.23
CA PHE A 126 3.77 18.98 -23.32
C PHE A 126 2.32 18.88 -23.80
N ALA A 127 1.56 19.97 -23.67
CA ALA A 127 0.16 20.07 -24.11
C ALA A 127 -0.09 19.71 -25.60
N HIS A 128 0.96 19.70 -26.42
CA HIS A 128 0.90 19.36 -27.84
C HIS A 128 0.99 17.84 -28.12
N LEU A 129 1.30 17.02 -27.12
CA LEU A 129 1.41 15.57 -27.27
C LEU A 129 0.07 14.88 -27.09
N GLY A 130 -0.12 13.76 -27.79
CA GLY A 130 -1.19 12.82 -27.46
C GLY A 130 -0.92 12.07 -26.16
N GLU A 131 -1.97 11.56 -25.52
CA GLU A 131 -1.90 10.85 -24.24
C GLU A 131 -0.92 9.66 -24.28
N THR A 132 -0.96 8.86 -25.35
CA THR A 132 -0.06 7.71 -25.53
C THR A 132 1.41 8.12 -25.61
N GLU A 133 1.71 9.24 -26.27
CA GLU A 133 3.07 9.74 -26.43
C GLU A 133 3.62 10.33 -25.13
N SER A 134 2.76 11.00 -24.36
CA SER A 134 3.09 11.49 -23.01
C SER A 134 3.36 10.32 -22.06
N LEU A 135 2.51 9.30 -22.08
CA LEU A 135 2.66 8.07 -21.29
C LEU A 135 3.98 7.35 -21.62
N ALA A 136 4.26 7.11 -22.90
CA ALA A 136 5.49 6.44 -23.32
C ALA A 136 6.75 7.19 -22.86
N ARG A 137 6.73 8.54 -22.91
CA ARG A 137 7.85 9.35 -22.40
C ARG A 137 8.03 9.25 -20.89
N ALA A 138 6.94 9.29 -20.13
CA ALA A 138 7.01 9.13 -18.68
C ALA A 138 7.58 7.74 -18.31
N VAL A 139 7.11 6.68 -18.98
CA VAL A 139 7.63 5.32 -18.77
C VAL A 139 9.11 5.22 -19.10
N ASP A 140 9.55 5.75 -20.25
CA ASP A 140 10.98 5.73 -20.64
C ASP A 140 11.85 6.47 -19.61
N LEU A 141 11.44 7.68 -19.19
CA LEU A 141 12.17 8.46 -18.20
C LEU A 141 12.30 7.71 -16.87
N VAL A 142 11.22 7.13 -16.38
CA VAL A 142 11.23 6.40 -15.11
C VAL A 142 12.02 5.11 -15.25
N GLY A 143 11.86 4.37 -16.34
CA GLY A 143 12.54 3.11 -16.63
C GLY A 143 14.06 3.23 -16.68
N ARG A 144 14.62 4.39 -17.08
CA ARG A 144 16.07 4.65 -17.03
C ARG A 144 16.67 4.55 -15.63
N TYR A 145 15.87 4.78 -14.59
CA TYR A 145 16.34 4.79 -13.21
C TYR A 145 15.69 3.71 -12.35
N ARG A 146 14.43 3.33 -12.63
CA ARG A 146 13.62 2.40 -11.83
C ARG A 146 13.96 0.94 -12.19
N HIS A 147 15.18 0.53 -11.86
CA HIS A 147 15.63 -0.85 -11.93
C HIS A 147 16.70 -1.10 -10.85
N ALA A 148 16.94 -2.36 -10.49
CA ALA A 148 17.71 -2.71 -9.29
C ALA A 148 19.19 -2.31 -9.37
N ARG A 149 19.73 -2.28 -10.59
CA ARG A 149 21.13 -1.99 -10.90
C ARG A 149 21.41 -0.53 -11.25
N ALA A 150 20.41 0.34 -11.15
CA ALA A 150 20.56 1.76 -11.47
C ALA A 150 21.47 2.47 -10.47
N GLU A 151 22.15 3.53 -10.91
CA GLU A 151 22.77 4.48 -10.00
C GLU A 151 21.73 5.12 -9.05
N ARG A 152 22.16 5.64 -7.91
CA ARG A 152 21.25 6.22 -6.92
C ARG A 152 20.46 7.39 -7.51
N HIS A 153 19.13 7.26 -7.54
CA HIS A 153 18.23 8.28 -8.08
C HIS A 153 16.91 8.33 -7.29
N PRO A 154 16.25 9.48 -7.09
CA PRO A 154 14.98 9.54 -6.37
C PRO A 154 13.94 8.53 -6.88
N LEU A 155 13.80 8.39 -8.20
CA LEU A 155 12.83 7.47 -8.82
C LEU A 155 13.05 6.00 -8.45
N ASN A 156 14.26 5.56 -8.07
CA ASN A 156 14.50 4.18 -7.61
C ASN A 156 14.50 3.99 -6.10
N ARG A 157 14.20 5.06 -5.36
CA ARG A 157 14.12 5.04 -3.89
C ARG A 157 12.74 5.35 -3.34
N LEU A 158 11.88 5.99 -4.12
CA LEU A 158 10.50 6.27 -3.73
C LEU A 158 9.68 4.99 -3.61
N VAL A 159 8.76 4.97 -2.65
CA VAL A 159 7.76 3.91 -2.43
C VAL A 159 8.36 2.49 -2.49
N PRO A 160 9.45 2.22 -1.75
CA PRO A 160 10.16 0.95 -1.82
C PRO A 160 9.28 -0.25 -1.47
N GLU A 161 8.30 -0.10 -0.58
CA GLU A 161 7.32 -1.11 -0.22
C GLU A 161 6.41 -1.53 -1.39
N ARG A 162 6.07 -0.61 -2.31
CA ARG A 162 5.33 -0.96 -3.53
C ARG A 162 6.19 -1.75 -4.52
N TRP A 163 7.49 -1.47 -4.58
CA TRP A 163 8.41 -2.29 -5.36
C TRP A 163 8.57 -3.67 -4.72
N LEU A 164 8.70 -3.74 -3.40
CA LEU A 164 8.73 -5.02 -2.69
C LEU A 164 7.47 -5.84 -2.98
N ARG A 165 6.27 -5.21 -2.93
CA ARG A 165 5.03 -5.84 -3.37
C ARG A 165 5.13 -6.36 -4.80
N ARG A 166 5.67 -5.57 -5.74
CA ARG A 166 5.85 -6.03 -7.12
C ARG A 166 6.74 -7.28 -7.19
N ALA A 167 7.87 -7.28 -6.47
CA ALA A 167 8.76 -8.44 -6.41
C ALA A 167 8.06 -9.69 -5.87
N VAL A 168 7.23 -9.54 -4.83
CA VAL A 168 6.47 -10.64 -4.23
C VAL A 168 5.33 -11.10 -5.14
N VAL A 169 4.64 -10.18 -5.83
CA VAL A 169 3.59 -10.51 -6.82
C VAL A 169 4.16 -11.34 -7.97
N ASP A 170 5.37 -11.01 -8.45
CA ASP A 170 6.05 -11.78 -9.49
C ASP A 170 6.60 -13.13 -8.98
N ASN A 171 6.75 -13.28 -7.66
CA ASN A 171 7.33 -14.46 -7.02
C ASN A 171 6.43 -14.93 -5.84
N PRO A 172 5.17 -15.33 -6.09
CA PRO A 172 4.17 -15.54 -5.04
C PRO A 172 4.53 -16.68 -4.07
N SER A 173 5.36 -17.63 -4.51
CA SER A 173 5.85 -18.72 -3.67
C SER A 173 6.68 -18.25 -2.47
N LEU A 174 7.24 -17.04 -2.50
CA LEU A 174 7.98 -16.46 -1.36
C LEU A 174 7.13 -16.34 -0.10
N VAL A 175 5.81 -16.24 -0.25
CA VAL A 175 4.84 -16.10 0.84
C VAL A 175 3.86 -17.28 0.91
N GLY A 176 4.16 -18.37 0.19
CA GLY A 176 3.31 -19.55 0.09
C GLY A 176 2.02 -19.32 -0.70
N ALA A 177 1.97 -18.29 -1.56
CA ALA A 177 0.85 -18.07 -2.48
C ALA A 177 1.12 -18.73 -3.84
N THR A 178 0.05 -19.09 -4.55
CA THR A 178 0.10 -19.54 -5.95
C THR A 178 -0.07 -18.39 -6.93
N GLU A 179 -0.88 -17.41 -6.56
CA GLU A 179 -1.11 -16.20 -7.33
C GLU A 179 -1.27 -15.01 -6.39
N LEU A 180 -0.88 -13.83 -6.85
CA LEU A 180 -1.07 -12.57 -6.14
C LEU A 180 -1.43 -11.48 -7.14
N ARG A 181 -2.26 -10.54 -6.70
CA ARG A 181 -2.51 -9.29 -7.42
C ARG A 181 -2.42 -8.11 -6.46
N ALA A 182 -1.85 -7.01 -6.94
CA ALA A 182 -1.80 -5.76 -6.18
C ALA A 182 -3.21 -5.18 -5.98
N VAL A 183 -3.41 -4.54 -4.82
CA VAL A 183 -4.59 -3.75 -4.44
C VAL A 183 -4.16 -2.47 -3.75
N GLY A 184 -5.08 -1.51 -3.65
CA GLY A 184 -4.90 -0.31 -2.84
C GLY A 184 -4.91 -0.62 -1.34
N SER A 185 -4.38 0.30 -0.55
CA SER A 185 -4.49 0.22 0.92
C SER A 185 -5.80 0.83 1.43
N ALA A 186 -6.26 0.36 2.58
CA ALA A 186 -7.46 0.84 3.27
C ALA A 186 -7.40 2.35 3.54
N LEU A 187 -6.20 2.85 3.83
CA LEU A 187 -5.88 4.27 3.85
C LEU A 187 -4.84 4.55 2.77
N PRO A 188 -5.26 5.06 1.60
CA PRO A 188 -4.32 5.50 0.57
C PRO A 188 -3.37 6.57 1.12
N ARG A 189 -2.10 6.48 0.71
CA ARG A 189 -1.08 7.49 1.06
C ARG A 189 -1.42 8.85 0.47
N GLN A 190 -0.97 9.90 1.16
CA GLN A 190 -1.22 11.27 0.70
C GLN A 190 -0.07 11.80 -0.16
N ASN A 191 1.15 11.32 0.06
CA ASN A 191 2.32 11.69 -0.74
C ASN A 191 3.33 10.54 -0.89
N LEU A 192 4.30 10.71 -1.79
CA LEU A 192 5.30 9.69 -2.13
C LEU A 192 6.46 9.60 -1.12
N THR A 193 6.56 10.55 -0.19
CA THR A 193 7.62 10.62 0.82
C THR A 193 7.22 9.99 2.15
N GLU A 194 5.93 9.74 2.35
CA GLU A 194 5.41 9.03 3.51
C GLU A 194 5.85 7.57 3.51
N GLU A 195 6.27 7.10 4.68
CA GLU A 195 6.36 5.67 4.95
C GLU A 195 4.96 5.05 4.87
N GLY A 196 4.88 3.83 4.38
CA GLY A 196 3.61 3.15 4.28
C GLY A 196 3.74 1.66 4.05
N ILE A 197 2.61 1.09 3.61
CA ILE A 197 2.48 -0.30 3.23
C ILE A 197 2.06 -0.41 1.77
N ALA A 198 2.24 -1.59 1.19
CA ALA A 198 1.69 -1.95 -0.10
C ALA A 198 1.08 -3.34 -0.05
N THR A 199 -0.15 -3.47 -0.55
CA THR A 199 -0.96 -4.66 -0.32
C THR A 199 -1.22 -5.42 -1.61
N ALA A 200 -1.20 -6.74 -1.48
CA ALA A 200 -1.62 -7.68 -2.50
C ALA A 200 -2.55 -8.73 -1.88
N ILE A 201 -3.42 -9.31 -2.69
CA ILE A 201 -4.29 -10.42 -2.29
C ILE A 201 -4.13 -11.60 -3.24
N GLY A 202 -4.43 -12.79 -2.75
CA GLY A 202 -4.34 -14.01 -3.55
C GLY A 202 -4.76 -15.25 -2.78
N THR A 203 -4.28 -16.40 -3.22
CA THR A 203 -4.62 -17.72 -2.66
C THR A 203 -3.37 -18.60 -2.54
N ASP A 204 -3.39 -19.56 -1.62
CA ASP A 204 -2.39 -20.63 -1.53
C ASP A 204 -2.80 -21.86 -2.36
N ALA A 205 -1.94 -22.89 -2.36
CA ALA A 205 -2.15 -24.11 -3.13
C ALA A 205 -3.40 -24.89 -2.68
N GLU A 206 -3.83 -24.70 -1.44
CA GLU A 206 -5.03 -25.27 -0.87
C GLU A 206 -6.28 -24.39 -1.12
N GLY A 207 -6.12 -23.22 -1.73
CA GLY A 207 -7.20 -22.29 -2.07
C GLY A 207 -7.64 -21.38 -0.92
N HIS A 208 -6.86 -21.31 0.17
CA HIS A 208 -7.15 -20.36 1.26
C HIS A 208 -6.75 -18.95 0.84
N ASP A 209 -7.52 -17.96 1.31
CA ASP A 209 -7.29 -16.56 1.01
C ASP A 209 -6.08 -16.01 1.77
N LEU A 210 -5.28 -15.18 1.07
CA LEU A 210 -4.17 -14.43 1.65
C LEU A 210 -4.34 -12.94 1.42
N VAL A 211 -3.96 -12.18 2.45
CA VAL A 211 -3.66 -10.76 2.35
C VAL A 211 -2.17 -10.59 2.69
N VAL A 212 -1.43 -10.09 1.72
CA VAL A 212 0.02 -9.89 1.81
C VAL A 212 0.30 -8.39 1.88
N VAL A 213 0.98 -7.96 2.93
CA VAL A 213 1.29 -6.55 3.18
C VAL A 213 2.79 -6.37 3.26
N CYS A 214 3.33 -5.61 2.31
CA CYS A 214 4.75 -5.31 2.21
C CYS A 214 5.08 -3.99 2.90
N SER A 215 6.22 -3.93 3.58
CA SER A 215 6.79 -2.68 4.09
C SER A 215 8.32 -2.75 4.08
N THR A 216 8.98 -1.62 4.29
CA THR A 216 10.44 -1.53 4.39
C THR A 216 10.83 -0.55 5.47
N GLY A 217 12.00 -0.73 6.07
CA GLY A 217 12.40 -0.02 7.27
C GLY A 217 11.57 -0.43 8.51
N VAL A 218 11.84 0.23 9.62
CA VAL A 218 11.12 -0.01 10.88
C VAL A 218 9.89 0.90 10.94
N TYR A 219 8.78 0.43 10.40
CA TYR A 219 7.50 1.15 10.39
C TYR A 219 6.54 0.59 11.45
N LEU A 220 6.39 1.29 12.57
CA LEU A 220 5.61 0.81 13.73
C LEU A 220 4.10 0.71 13.47
N ASP A 221 3.59 1.39 12.46
CA ASP A 221 2.18 1.30 12.06
C ASP A 221 1.90 0.20 11.03
N LEU A 222 2.90 -0.61 10.66
CA LEU A 222 2.74 -1.76 9.77
C LEU A 222 1.62 -2.69 10.22
N VAL A 223 1.68 -3.21 11.45
CA VAL A 223 0.71 -4.20 11.94
C VAL A 223 -0.73 -3.66 11.97
N PRO A 224 -1.03 -2.50 12.58
CA PRO A 224 -2.40 -1.99 12.55
C PRO A 224 -2.87 -1.59 11.15
N ALA A 225 -1.98 -1.10 10.27
CA ALA A 225 -2.35 -0.81 8.89
C ALA A 225 -2.63 -2.09 8.08
N ALA A 226 -1.82 -3.13 8.26
CA ALA A 226 -1.99 -4.42 7.60
C ALA A 226 -3.28 -5.14 8.04
N ALA A 227 -3.63 -5.04 9.33
CA ALA A 227 -4.89 -5.56 9.82
C ALA A 227 -6.10 -4.80 9.23
N ASP A 228 -5.97 -3.49 9.03
CA ASP A 228 -6.99 -2.66 8.36
C ASP A 228 -7.16 -3.09 6.88
N ASP A 229 -6.06 -3.34 6.18
CA ASP A 229 -6.08 -3.84 4.81
C ASP A 229 -6.70 -5.24 4.72
N ARG A 230 -6.45 -6.13 5.69
CA ARG A 230 -7.16 -7.42 5.80
C ARG A 230 -8.67 -7.21 5.94
N LEU A 231 -9.11 -6.32 6.83
CA LEU A 231 -10.53 -6.01 7.04
C LEU A 231 -11.19 -5.43 5.78
N THR A 232 -10.47 -4.62 5.01
CA THR A 232 -10.97 -4.02 3.76
C THR A 232 -11.14 -5.06 2.67
N HIS A 233 -10.16 -5.94 2.50
CA HIS A 233 -10.08 -6.81 1.32
C HIS A 233 -10.68 -8.19 1.53
N ARG A 234 -10.24 -8.89 2.58
CA ARG A 234 -10.65 -10.27 2.91
C ARG A 234 -10.53 -10.50 4.43
N PRO A 235 -11.58 -10.19 5.22
CA PRO A 235 -11.52 -10.20 6.68
C PRO A 235 -11.04 -11.52 7.30
N ASP A 236 -11.36 -12.65 6.66
CA ASP A 236 -11.05 -14.00 7.13
C ASP A 236 -9.75 -14.58 6.54
N ALA A 237 -9.02 -13.79 5.74
CA ALA A 237 -7.79 -14.24 5.08
C ALA A 237 -6.60 -14.31 6.04
N ARG A 238 -5.67 -15.22 5.73
CA ARG A 238 -4.36 -15.26 6.40
C ARG A 238 -3.60 -13.97 6.09
N LEU A 239 -3.15 -13.28 7.14
CA LEU A 239 -2.35 -12.06 7.00
C LEU A 239 -0.85 -12.39 7.01
N VAL A 240 -0.15 -11.99 5.94
CA VAL A 240 1.30 -12.16 5.80
C VAL A 240 1.97 -10.80 5.69
N LEU A 241 2.90 -10.50 6.59
CA LEU A 241 3.70 -9.29 6.58
C LEU A 241 5.06 -9.59 5.93
N VAL A 242 5.39 -8.89 4.84
CA VAL A 242 6.63 -9.11 4.09
C VAL A 242 7.59 -7.96 4.30
N LEU A 243 8.81 -8.29 4.71
CA LEU A 243 9.86 -7.32 5.03
C LEU A 243 11.19 -7.79 4.45
N PRO A 244 12.10 -6.88 4.07
CA PRO A 244 13.51 -7.22 3.89
C PRO A 244 14.08 -7.78 5.19
N GLN A 245 15.03 -8.71 5.11
CA GLN A 245 15.59 -9.40 6.28
C GLN A 245 16.14 -8.44 7.33
N ARG A 246 16.82 -7.36 6.92
CA ARG A 246 17.32 -6.34 7.85
C ARG A 246 16.23 -5.54 8.59
N ASP A 247 15.03 -5.48 8.01
CA ASP A 247 13.90 -4.72 8.53
C ASP A 247 12.97 -5.60 9.40
N ALA A 248 13.10 -6.92 9.33
CA ALA A 248 12.34 -7.90 10.10
C ALA A 248 12.80 -7.97 11.58
N VAL A 249 12.61 -6.86 12.29
CA VAL A 249 12.97 -6.71 13.72
C VAL A 249 11.98 -7.44 14.65
N PRO A 250 12.41 -7.94 15.82
CA PRO A 250 11.55 -8.73 16.72
C PRO A 250 10.24 -8.06 17.12
N ILE A 251 10.27 -6.74 17.34
CA ILE A 251 9.08 -5.97 17.75
C ILE A 251 7.94 -6.09 16.74
N THR A 252 8.22 -6.30 15.46
CA THR A 252 7.19 -6.47 14.44
C THR A 252 6.45 -7.80 14.62
N ALA A 253 7.18 -8.89 14.90
CA ALA A 253 6.58 -10.18 15.19
C ALA A 253 5.79 -10.15 16.52
N ASP A 254 6.31 -9.47 17.53
CA ASP A 254 5.62 -9.27 18.81
C ASP A 254 4.29 -8.56 18.60
N LEU A 255 4.28 -7.44 17.85
CA LEU A 255 3.07 -6.70 17.52
C LEU A 255 2.09 -7.53 16.68
N ALA A 256 2.57 -8.30 15.70
CA ALA A 256 1.75 -9.17 14.87
C ALA A 256 1.02 -10.25 15.68
N SER A 257 1.64 -10.74 16.76
CA SER A 257 1.05 -11.74 17.68
C SER A 257 -0.06 -11.18 18.58
N LEU A 258 -0.17 -9.85 18.68
CA LEU A 258 -1.22 -9.18 19.45
C LEU A 258 -2.57 -9.11 18.71
N LEU A 259 -2.59 -9.35 17.40
CA LEU A 259 -3.83 -9.41 16.64
C LEU A 259 -4.72 -10.55 17.16
N ALA A 260 -6.05 -10.38 17.04
CA ALA A 260 -7.01 -11.42 17.39
C ALA A 260 -6.80 -12.68 16.54
N ASP A 261 -6.56 -12.47 15.24
CA ASP A 261 -5.99 -13.47 14.32
C ASP A 261 -4.56 -13.04 13.95
N PRO A 262 -3.52 -13.69 14.52
CA PRO A 262 -2.11 -13.32 14.34
C PRO A 262 -1.65 -13.31 12.89
N ALA A 263 -0.78 -12.36 12.54
CA ALA A 263 -0.12 -12.33 11.24
C ALA A 263 1.22 -13.08 11.27
N SER A 264 1.56 -13.74 10.16
CA SER A 264 2.90 -14.30 9.96
C SER A 264 3.85 -13.25 9.38
N VAL A 265 5.09 -13.20 9.85
CA VAL A 265 6.13 -12.34 9.27
C VAL A 265 7.04 -13.19 8.37
N VAL A 266 7.21 -12.76 7.12
CA VAL A 266 8.11 -13.36 6.14
C VAL A 266 9.23 -12.37 5.84
N ALA A 267 10.46 -12.78 6.12
CA ALA A 267 11.66 -12.04 5.73
C ALA A 267 12.11 -12.49 4.34
N VAL A 268 12.29 -11.55 3.43
CA VAL A 268 12.91 -11.79 2.12
C VAL A 268 14.34 -11.25 2.09
N ASP A 269 15.17 -11.78 1.20
CA ASP A 269 16.56 -11.35 1.06
C ASP A 269 16.68 -9.83 0.81
N ASP A 270 17.74 -9.21 1.35
CA ASP A 270 17.93 -7.76 1.30
C ASP A 270 18.16 -7.20 -0.12
N ASP A 271 18.45 -8.08 -1.07
CA ASP A 271 18.62 -7.83 -2.50
C ASP A 271 17.33 -8.08 -3.31
N TRP A 272 16.17 -8.17 -2.66
CA TRP A 272 14.84 -8.41 -3.25
C TRP A 272 14.50 -7.59 -4.51
N ARG A 273 15.15 -6.44 -4.74
CA ARG A 273 15.00 -5.67 -6.00
C ARG A 273 15.50 -6.44 -7.22
N LEU A 274 16.51 -7.30 -7.06
CA LEU A 274 17.02 -8.15 -8.13
C LEU A 274 16.00 -9.19 -8.60
N LEU A 275 14.99 -9.50 -7.78
CA LEU A 275 13.90 -10.41 -8.15
C LEU A 275 13.01 -9.85 -9.27
N THR A 276 13.03 -8.54 -9.50
CA THR A 276 12.28 -7.89 -10.60
C THR A 276 13.11 -7.70 -11.87
N GLU A 277 14.37 -8.14 -11.87
CA GLU A 277 15.20 -8.10 -13.07
C GLU A 277 14.91 -9.33 -13.94
N PRO A 278 14.99 -9.22 -15.28
CA PRO A 278 14.87 -10.38 -16.15
C PRO A 278 15.92 -11.44 -15.79
N GLN A 279 15.49 -12.69 -15.62
CA GLN A 279 16.41 -13.82 -15.51
C GLN A 279 17.12 -14.00 -16.85
N THR A 280 18.45 -13.99 -16.83
CA THR A 280 19.30 -14.07 -18.02
C THR A 280 19.45 -15.50 -18.49
#